data_AF-A0ABD5VAQ7-F1
#
_entry.id   AF-A0ABD5VAQ7-F1
#
_cell.length_a   1.000
_cell.length_b   1.000
_cell.length_c   1.000
_cell.angle_alpha   90.00
_cell.angle_beta   90.00
_cell.angle_gamma   90.00
#
_symmetry.space_group_name_H-M   'P 1'
#
loop_
_entity.id
_entity.type
_entity.pdbx_description
1 polymer ?
#
loop_
_entity_poly.entity_id
_entity_poly.type
_entity_poly.pdbx_seq_one_letter_code
_entity_poly.pdbx_strand_id
1 'polypeptide(L)'
;MTTFDALRDARYTGEARCWPCTAVNVVVVAAVVLALALVDRVALAAAVAVVGALAVWLRGYVVPFTPRFAPRLVAAVPGGERLFDHGNAPGRDRETADDAPAGTAGDANLAPRDVDAEATLGALVDAGVVVPAGEDLQLDDAFREAWTVRIRDRRDDPVEAVASDVADALADATVSVEDEDVGRGPYVVVSRGDGPSLGDAWLTRPVAVAELAAVEALADHDLDRATRVAAAGPLRLFLDECPACGGDVVETTTVECCGGTAGAGASPDHVLACSDCDSRLFTLPDPE
;
A
#
# COMPACT_ATOMS: atom_id res chain seq x y z
N MET A 1 -14.41 2.07 28.48
CA MET A 1 -14.27 1.05 27.42
C MET A 1 -14.89 -0.24 27.92
N THR A 2 -15.94 -0.72 27.27
CA THR A 2 -16.55 -2.00 27.63
C THR A 2 -15.79 -3.15 26.95
N THR A 3 -15.85 -4.36 27.50
CA THR A 3 -15.24 -5.57 26.88
C THR A 3 -15.74 -5.83 25.44
N PHE A 4 -16.87 -5.25 25.05
CA PHE A 4 -17.41 -5.31 23.70
C PHE A 4 -16.70 -4.39 22.70
N ASP A 5 -16.13 -3.26 23.14
CA ASP A 5 -15.40 -2.35 22.25
C ASP A 5 -14.05 -2.93 21.82
N ALA A 6 -13.42 -3.76 22.67
CA ALA A 6 -12.14 -4.41 22.37
C ALA A 6 -12.26 -5.54 21.32
N LEU A 7 -13.46 -6.08 21.11
CA LEU A 7 -13.73 -7.13 20.10
C LEU A 7 -14.20 -6.56 18.76
N ARG A 8 -14.56 -5.27 18.72
CA ARG A 8 -14.90 -4.58 17.48
C ARG A 8 -13.64 -4.05 16.83
N ASP A 9 -13.51 -4.32 15.54
CA ASP A 9 -12.49 -3.66 14.73
C ASP A 9 -13.11 -2.40 14.12
N ALA A 10 -12.73 -1.24 14.67
CA ALA A 10 -13.21 0.06 14.21
C ALA A 10 -12.85 0.32 12.73
N ARG A 11 -11.84 -0.38 12.19
CA ARG A 11 -11.44 -0.30 10.77
C ARG A 11 -12.48 -0.89 9.81
N TYR A 12 -13.43 -1.71 10.31
CA TYR A 12 -14.38 -2.46 9.47
C TYR A 12 -15.85 -2.37 9.94
N THR A 13 -16.14 -1.52 10.92
CA THR A 13 -17.49 -1.33 11.49
C THR A 13 -17.87 0.16 11.50
N GLY A 14 -19.16 0.48 11.63
CA GLY A 14 -19.63 1.88 11.62
C GLY A 14 -19.63 2.51 10.22
N GLU A 15 -19.05 3.70 10.09
CA GLU A 15 -18.98 4.48 8.84
C GLU A 15 -17.96 3.90 7.84
N ALA A 16 -16.92 3.23 8.33
CA ALA A 16 -15.93 2.51 7.52
C ALA A 16 -16.45 1.17 6.95
N ARG A 17 -17.75 0.87 7.10
CA ARG A 17 -18.33 -0.42 6.73
C ARG A 17 -18.68 -0.49 5.24
N CYS A 18 -18.08 -1.44 4.54
CA CYS A 18 -18.48 -1.79 3.18
C CYS A 18 -19.82 -2.58 3.19
N TRP A 19 -20.92 -1.91 2.83
CA TRP A 19 -22.25 -2.52 2.71
C TRP A 19 -22.32 -3.68 1.69
N PRO A 20 -21.70 -3.57 0.50
CA PRO A 20 -21.61 -4.68 -0.45
C PRO A 20 -20.92 -5.93 0.13
N CYS A 21 -19.75 -5.78 0.75
CA CYS A 21 -19.04 -6.89 1.39
C CYS A 21 -19.84 -7.51 2.57
N THR A 22 -20.57 -6.68 3.30
CA THR A 22 -21.50 -7.17 4.33
C THR A 22 -22.58 -8.05 3.72
N ALA A 23 -23.22 -7.61 2.64
CA ALA A 23 -24.28 -8.36 1.98
C ALA A 23 -23.78 -9.74 1.51
N VAL A 24 -22.59 -9.80 0.90
CA VAL A 24 -21.98 -11.07 0.48
C VAL A 24 -21.70 -11.98 1.69
N ASN A 25 -21.11 -11.47 2.77
CA ASN A 25 -20.87 -12.27 3.98
C ASN A 25 -22.18 -12.81 4.59
N VAL A 26 -23.25 -12.00 4.61
CA VAL A 26 -24.57 -12.43 5.08
C VAL A 26 -25.15 -13.53 4.18
N VAL A 27 -25.03 -13.39 2.86
CA VAL A 27 -25.50 -14.40 1.89
C VAL A 27 -24.74 -15.72 2.07
N VAL A 28 -23.42 -15.67 2.25
CA VAL A 28 -22.60 -16.86 2.51
C VAL A 28 -23.04 -17.57 3.80
N VAL A 29 -23.22 -16.82 4.90
CA VAL A 29 -23.73 -17.39 6.16
C VAL A 29 -25.11 -18.00 5.95
N ALA A 30 -26.03 -17.31 5.27
CA ALA A 30 -27.37 -17.80 5.00
C ALA A 30 -27.35 -19.09 4.17
N ALA A 31 -26.48 -19.20 3.16
CA ALA A 31 -26.35 -20.39 2.33
C ALA A 31 -25.85 -21.60 3.15
N VAL A 32 -24.86 -21.41 4.03
CA VAL A 32 -24.36 -22.48 4.91
C VAL A 32 -25.43 -22.91 5.92
N VAL A 33 -26.15 -21.96 6.52
CA VAL A 33 -27.27 -22.24 7.44
C VAL A 33 -28.36 -23.03 6.75
N LEU A 34 -28.73 -22.64 5.52
CA LEU A 34 -29.72 -23.36 4.71
C LEU A 34 -29.26 -24.78 4.39
N ALA A 35 -28.01 -24.96 3.94
CA ALA A 35 -27.46 -26.28 3.64
C ALA A 35 -27.50 -27.21 4.87
N LEU A 36 -27.15 -26.69 6.05
CA LEU A 36 -27.21 -27.44 7.31
C LEU A 36 -28.65 -27.77 7.74
N ALA A 37 -29.60 -26.86 7.50
CA ALA A 37 -31.00 -27.11 7.77
C ALA A 37 -31.57 -28.21 6.85
N LEU A 38 -31.15 -28.26 5.58
CA LEU A 38 -31.57 -29.29 4.61
C LEU A 38 -31.06 -30.71 4.95
N VAL A 39 -30.05 -30.84 5.81
CA VAL A 39 -29.52 -32.13 6.30
C VAL A 39 -29.90 -32.40 7.76
N ASP A 40 -30.98 -31.77 8.25
CA ASP A 40 -31.53 -31.91 9.61
C ASP A 40 -30.55 -31.55 10.75
N ARG A 41 -29.53 -30.74 10.48
CA ARG A 41 -28.54 -30.29 11.49
C ARG A 41 -28.94 -28.95 12.12
N VAL A 42 -30.18 -28.84 12.60
CA VAL A 42 -30.78 -27.57 13.04
C VAL A 42 -30.00 -26.89 14.18
N ALA A 43 -29.50 -27.64 15.16
CA ALA A 43 -28.71 -27.07 16.27
C ALA A 43 -27.38 -26.46 15.77
N LEU A 44 -26.73 -27.11 14.81
CA LEU A 44 -25.50 -26.61 14.21
C LEU A 44 -25.80 -25.40 13.30
N ALA A 45 -26.90 -25.43 12.55
CA ALA A 45 -27.35 -24.30 11.74
C ALA A 45 -27.61 -23.06 12.60
N ALA A 46 -28.27 -23.22 13.76
CA ALA A 46 -28.50 -22.13 14.70
C ALA A 46 -27.18 -21.58 15.28
N ALA A 47 -26.25 -22.45 15.65
CA ALA A 47 -24.93 -22.04 16.13
C ALA A 47 -24.16 -21.24 15.05
N VAL A 48 -24.14 -21.72 13.81
CA VAL A 48 -23.49 -21.04 12.67
C VAL A 48 -24.17 -19.70 12.38
N ALA A 49 -25.49 -19.61 12.45
CA ALA A 49 -26.22 -18.36 12.25
C ALA A 49 -25.85 -17.31 13.32
N VAL A 50 -25.81 -17.71 14.59
CA VAL A 50 -25.47 -16.80 15.71
C VAL A 50 -24.00 -16.36 15.62
N VAL A 51 -23.08 -17.30 15.42
CA VAL A 51 -21.64 -16.99 15.30
C VAL A 51 -21.36 -16.15 14.06
N GLY A 52 -21.97 -16.48 12.92
CA GLY A 52 -21.83 -15.75 11.66
C GLY A 52 -22.37 -14.32 11.78
N ALA A 53 -23.57 -14.15 12.36
CA ALA A 53 -24.14 -12.83 12.59
C ALA A 53 -23.28 -11.98 13.55
N LEU A 54 -22.76 -12.60 14.63
CA LEU A 54 -21.83 -11.94 15.55
C LEU A 54 -20.51 -11.55 14.86
N ALA A 55 -19.97 -12.40 13.99
CA ALA A 55 -18.77 -12.09 13.21
C ALA A 55 -19.00 -10.91 12.25
N VAL A 56 -20.11 -10.92 11.49
CA VAL A 56 -20.52 -9.80 10.63
C VAL A 56 -20.74 -8.50 11.43
N TRP A 57 -21.28 -8.60 12.65
CA TRP A 57 -21.60 -7.45 13.49
C TRP A 57 -20.40 -6.87 14.24
N LEU A 58 -19.50 -7.72 14.74
CA LEU A 58 -18.30 -7.29 15.48
C LEU A 58 -17.12 -6.94 14.56
N ARG A 59 -16.95 -7.66 13.45
CA ARG A 59 -15.77 -7.53 12.58
C ARG A 59 -16.09 -7.05 11.16
N GLY A 60 -17.36 -7.02 10.76
CA GLY A 60 -17.73 -6.65 9.39
C GLY A 60 -17.57 -7.76 8.35
N TYR A 61 -16.99 -8.90 8.71
CA TYR A 61 -16.76 -10.04 7.82
C TYR A 61 -16.85 -11.39 8.57
N VAL A 62 -17.20 -12.45 7.84
CA VAL A 62 -17.17 -13.85 8.31
C VAL A 62 -15.99 -14.58 7.69
N VAL A 63 -15.62 -14.19 6.47
CA VAL A 63 -14.42 -14.64 5.77
C VAL A 63 -13.53 -13.41 5.58
N PRO A 64 -12.33 -13.34 6.18
CA PRO A 64 -11.38 -12.27 5.88
C PRO A 64 -11.08 -12.30 4.37
N PHE A 65 -10.75 -11.14 3.78
CA PHE A 65 -10.45 -10.99 2.34
C PHE A 65 -11.64 -11.16 1.38
N THR A 66 -12.90 -10.96 1.82
CA THR A 66 -14.03 -10.78 0.88
C THR A 66 -13.76 -9.79 -0.27
N PRO A 67 -13.03 -8.67 -0.10
CA PRO A 67 -12.66 -7.80 -1.21
C PRO A 67 -11.86 -8.47 -2.34
N ARG A 68 -11.11 -9.56 -2.06
CA ARG A 68 -10.31 -10.28 -3.07
C ARG A 68 -11.16 -11.18 -3.99
N PHE A 69 -12.36 -11.59 -3.56
CA PHE A 69 -13.21 -12.52 -4.33
C PHE A 69 -14.66 -12.06 -4.55
N ALA A 70 -15.21 -11.20 -3.69
CA ALA A 70 -16.57 -10.69 -3.82
C ALA A 70 -16.81 -9.94 -5.15
N PRO A 71 -15.87 -9.10 -5.65
CA PRO A 71 -16.05 -8.46 -6.96
C PRO A 71 -16.17 -9.49 -8.09
N ARG A 72 -15.36 -10.55 -8.07
CA ARG A 72 -15.42 -11.64 -9.07
C ARG A 72 -16.75 -12.40 -9.00
N LEU A 73 -17.25 -12.66 -7.80
CA LEU A 73 -18.53 -13.34 -7.58
C LEU A 73 -19.73 -12.50 -8.03
N VAL A 74 -19.66 -11.19 -7.81
CA VAL A 74 -20.75 -10.27 -8.15
C VAL A 74 -20.72 -9.83 -9.62
N ALA A 75 -19.54 -9.71 -10.23
CA ALA A 75 -19.39 -9.52 -11.69
C ALA A 75 -19.95 -10.69 -12.50
N ALA A 76 -20.00 -11.90 -11.92
CA ALA A 76 -20.68 -13.05 -12.52
C ALA A 76 -22.22 -12.96 -12.51
N VAL A 77 -22.79 -12.00 -11.77
CA VAL A 77 -24.24 -11.74 -11.70
C VAL A 77 -24.59 -10.56 -12.60
N PRO A 78 -25.54 -10.69 -13.56
CA PRO A 78 -25.90 -9.59 -14.46
C PRO A 78 -26.28 -8.31 -13.69
N GLY A 79 -25.53 -7.22 -13.89
CA GLY A 79 -25.75 -5.93 -13.24
C GLY A 79 -25.17 -5.77 -11.85
N GLY A 80 -24.43 -6.77 -11.34
CA GLY A 80 -23.77 -6.73 -10.05
C GLY A 80 -22.60 -5.76 -9.97
N GLU A 81 -21.96 -5.47 -11.10
CA GLU A 81 -20.85 -4.51 -11.21
C GLU A 81 -21.21 -3.09 -10.72
N ARG A 82 -22.48 -2.68 -10.81
CA ARG A 82 -22.96 -1.37 -10.33
C ARG A 82 -23.01 -1.25 -8.80
N LEU A 83 -22.97 -2.37 -8.07
CA LEU A 83 -23.02 -2.39 -6.60
C LEU A 83 -21.65 -2.09 -5.97
N PHE A 84 -20.58 -2.19 -6.75
CA PHE A 84 -19.20 -1.88 -6.35
C PHE A 84 -18.64 -0.64 -7.06
N ASP A 85 -19.45 0.04 -7.87
CA ASP A 85 -19.11 1.31 -8.51
C ASP A 85 -19.12 2.42 -7.47
N HIS A 86 -18.00 2.59 -6.77
CA HIS A 86 -17.75 3.73 -5.91
C HIS A 86 -17.36 4.95 -6.76
N GLY A 87 -18.32 5.49 -7.50
CA GLY A 87 -18.34 6.90 -7.88
C GLY A 87 -17.78 7.28 -9.25
N ASN A 88 -18.42 6.81 -10.34
CA ASN A 88 -18.71 7.72 -11.44
C ASN A 88 -20.12 8.30 -11.24
N ALA A 89 -20.23 9.37 -10.44
CA ALA A 89 -21.40 10.23 -10.54
C ALA A 89 -21.45 10.79 -11.98
N PRO A 90 -22.55 10.62 -12.73
CA PRO A 90 -22.62 11.13 -14.10
C PRO A 90 -22.60 12.66 -14.05
N GLY A 91 -21.49 13.25 -14.49
CA GLY A 91 -21.29 14.71 -14.51
C GLY A 91 -19.91 15.23 -14.12
N ARG A 92 -18.91 14.38 -13.86
CA ARG A 92 -17.51 14.82 -13.89
C ARG A 92 -16.90 14.50 -15.23
N ASP A 93 -16.89 15.51 -16.08
CA ASP A 93 -16.20 15.49 -17.35
C ASP A 93 -14.72 15.18 -17.16
N ARG A 94 -14.18 14.48 -18.15
CA ARG A 94 -12.84 13.88 -18.21
C ARG A 94 -11.76 14.93 -18.49
N GLU A 95 -11.88 16.12 -17.88
CA GLU A 95 -11.06 17.30 -18.16
C GLU A 95 -10.27 17.81 -16.94
N THR A 96 -10.30 17.09 -15.82
CA THR A 96 -9.45 17.35 -14.65
C THR A 96 -8.74 16.05 -14.21
N ALA A 97 -7.79 15.61 -15.03
CA ALA A 97 -6.78 14.62 -14.61
C ALA A 97 -5.61 15.26 -13.83
N ASP A 98 -5.57 16.60 -13.74
CA ASP A 98 -4.52 17.38 -13.07
C ASP A 98 -4.82 17.74 -11.60
N ASP A 99 -6.00 17.39 -11.07
CA ASP A 99 -6.45 17.79 -9.72
C ASP A 99 -6.58 16.64 -8.71
N ALA A 100 -6.05 15.45 -9.01
CA ALA A 100 -5.79 14.44 -7.99
C ALA A 100 -4.44 14.76 -7.32
N PRO A 101 -4.28 14.63 -5.99
CA PRO A 101 -2.95 14.73 -5.39
C PRO A 101 -2.03 13.73 -6.11
N ALA A 102 -1.02 14.27 -6.79
CA ALA A 102 -0.11 13.53 -7.63
C ALA A 102 0.72 12.57 -6.74
N GLY A 103 0.29 11.32 -6.71
CA GLY A 103 0.97 10.23 -6.02
C GLY A 103 -0.04 9.23 -5.50
N THR A 104 -0.20 8.10 -6.20
CA THR A 104 -0.71 6.91 -5.51
C THR A 104 0.28 6.62 -4.37
N ALA A 105 -0.17 6.25 -3.17
CA ALA A 105 0.65 6.02 -1.95
C ALA A 105 1.95 5.17 -2.08
N GLY A 106 2.26 4.60 -3.26
CA GLY A 106 3.53 3.93 -3.56
C GLY A 106 4.45 4.67 -4.56
N ASP A 107 4.02 5.77 -5.18
CA ASP A 107 4.76 6.48 -6.25
C ASP A 107 5.54 7.70 -5.72
N ALA A 108 5.05 8.30 -4.62
CA ALA A 108 5.80 9.35 -3.93
C ALA A 108 7.16 8.82 -3.46
N ASN A 109 8.19 9.67 -3.55
CA ASN A 109 9.56 9.39 -3.11
C ASN A 109 10.22 10.64 -2.51
N LEU A 110 11.36 10.44 -1.84
CA LEU A 110 12.19 11.47 -1.24
C LEU A 110 12.88 12.34 -2.29
N ALA A 111 12.98 11.94 -3.56
CA ALA A 111 13.71 12.70 -4.56
C ALA A 111 12.95 13.95 -5.05
N PRO A 112 13.65 15.02 -5.49
CA PRO A 112 13.05 16.05 -6.32
C PRO A 112 12.51 15.48 -7.63
N ARG A 113 11.56 16.17 -8.28
CA ARG A 113 10.92 15.67 -9.52
C ARG A 113 11.81 15.79 -10.77
N ASP A 114 12.86 16.60 -10.72
CA ASP A 114 13.73 16.97 -11.85
C ASP A 114 15.10 16.27 -11.81
N VAL A 115 15.15 15.09 -11.21
CA VAL A 115 16.37 14.27 -11.12
C VAL A 115 16.72 13.63 -12.47
N ASP A 116 18.00 13.67 -12.82
CA ASP A 116 18.55 12.94 -13.96
C ASP A 116 18.72 11.46 -13.61
N ALA A 117 17.79 10.63 -14.08
CA ALA A 117 17.76 9.19 -13.81
C ALA A 117 18.95 8.45 -14.44
N GLU A 118 19.42 8.86 -15.61
CA GLU A 118 20.55 8.23 -16.31
C GLU A 118 21.86 8.53 -15.57
N ALA A 119 22.06 9.78 -15.16
CA ALA A 119 23.21 10.16 -14.34
C ALA A 119 23.20 9.46 -12.97
N THR A 120 22.02 9.32 -12.34
CA THR A 120 21.88 8.61 -11.06
C THR A 120 22.24 7.13 -11.21
N LEU A 121 21.72 6.45 -12.25
CA LEU A 121 22.04 5.05 -12.51
C LEU A 121 23.53 4.87 -12.82
N GLY A 122 24.12 5.74 -13.65
CA GLY A 122 25.55 5.71 -13.96
C GLY A 122 26.41 5.81 -12.70
N ALA A 123 26.07 6.72 -11.79
CA ALA A 123 26.77 6.86 -10.51
C ALA A 123 26.63 5.62 -9.61
N LEU A 124 25.46 4.98 -9.56
CA LEU A 124 25.26 3.73 -8.80
C LEU A 124 26.08 2.56 -9.38
N VAL A 125 26.22 2.49 -10.70
CA VAL A 125 27.05 1.50 -11.37
C VAL A 125 28.53 1.76 -11.11
N ASP A 126 28.98 3.00 -11.25
CA ASP A 126 30.38 3.40 -10.98
C ASP A 126 30.77 3.17 -9.51
N ALA A 127 29.82 3.37 -8.57
CA ALA A 127 29.99 3.12 -7.14
C ALA A 127 29.89 1.62 -6.75
N GLY A 128 29.61 0.73 -7.70
CA GLY A 128 29.47 -0.71 -7.48
C GLY A 128 28.23 -1.09 -6.65
N VAL A 129 27.24 -0.20 -6.56
CA VAL A 129 25.96 -0.47 -5.88
C VAL A 129 25.05 -1.31 -6.77
N VAL A 130 25.03 -0.99 -8.05
CA VAL A 130 24.28 -1.72 -9.09
C VAL A 130 25.30 -2.42 -10.00
N VAL A 131 25.12 -3.71 -10.21
CA VAL A 131 26.01 -4.55 -10.99
C VAL A 131 25.25 -5.25 -12.12
N PRO A 132 25.89 -5.49 -13.28
CA PRO A 132 25.27 -6.21 -14.38
C PRO A 132 25.11 -7.70 -14.03
N ALA A 133 23.95 -8.26 -14.36
CA ALA A 133 23.58 -9.65 -14.17
C ALA A 133 23.00 -10.23 -15.47
N GLY A 134 23.88 -10.56 -16.42
CA GLY A 134 23.45 -10.96 -17.76
C GLY A 134 22.93 -9.75 -18.54
N GLU A 135 21.65 -9.79 -18.93
CA GLU A 135 20.97 -8.68 -19.61
C GLU A 135 20.26 -7.74 -18.62
N ASP A 136 20.21 -8.11 -17.33
CA ASP A 136 19.53 -7.37 -16.27
C ASP A 136 20.51 -6.64 -15.34
N LEU A 137 19.98 -5.81 -14.46
CA LEU A 137 20.70 -5.14 -13.37
C LEU A 137 20.30 -5.74 -12.03
N GLN A 138 21.26 -5.88 -11.13
CA GLN A 138 21.06 -6.33 -9.76
C GLN A 138 21.78 -5.41 -8.78
N LEU A 139 21.34 -5.40 -7.53
CA LEU A 139 22.14 -4.83 -6.45
C LEU A 139 23.33 -5.74 -6.15
N ASP A 140 24.46 -5.12 -5.84
CA ASP A 140 25.57 -5.79 -5.18
C ASP A 140 25.09 -6.45 -3.88
N ASP A 141 25.57 -7.67 -3.60
CA ASP A 141 25.08 -8.47 -2.48
C ASP A 141 25.40 -7.81 -1.13
N ALA A 142 26.56 -7.16 -0.99
CA ALA A 142 26.92 -6.48 0.26
C ALA A 142 26.08 -5.22 0.47
N PHE A 143 25.80 -4.47 -0.61
CA PHE A 143 24.86 -3.35 -0.53
C PHE A 143 23.44 -3.81 -0.19
N ARG A 144 22.93 -4.88 -0.84
CA ARG A 144 21.60 -5.44 -0.55
C ARG A 144 21.47 -5.84 0.91
N GLU A 145 22.48 -6.51 1.47
CA GLU A 145 22.48 -6.90 2.88
C GLU A 145 22.53 -5.66 3.80
N ALA A 146 23.42 -4.70 3.53
CA ALA A 146 23.56 -3.48 4.32
C ALA A 146 22.29 -2.63 4.34
N TRP A 147 21.59 -2.53 3.21
CA TRP A 147 20.31 -1.83 3.11
C TRP A 147 19.20 -2.57 3.86
N THR A 148 19.12 -3.90 3.70
CA THR A 148 18.14 -4.75 4.38
C THR A 148 18.28 -4.67 5.91
N VAL A 149 19.51 -4.66 6.42
CA VAL A 149 19.78 -4.48 7.87
C VAL A 149 19.25 -3.12 8.35
N ARG A 150 19.55 -2.03 7.63
CA ARG A 150 19.05 -0.69 7.99
C ARG A 150 17.52 -0.62 7.97
N ILE A 151 16.85 -1.23 6.99
CA ILE A 151 15.38 -1.32 6.97
C ILE A 151 14.87 -2.01 8.24
N ARG A 152 15.49 -3.13 8.64
CA ARG A 152 15.08 -3.89 9.84
C ARG A 152 15.29 -3.09 11.12
N ASP A 153 16.41 -2.39 11.24
CA ASP A 153 16.72 -1.56 12.41
C ASP A 153 15.71 -0.41 12.59
N ARG A 154 15.19 0.12 11.47
CA ARG A 154 14.19 1.19 11.42
C ARG A 154 12.74 0.71 11.50
N ARG A 155 12.49 -0.60 11.39
CA ARG A 155 11.13 -1.18 11.21
C ARG A 155 10.16 -0.83 12.31
N ASP A 156 10.66 -0.67 13.53
CA ASP A 156 9.83 -0.40 14.72
C ASP A 156 9.88 1.09 15.16
N ASP A 157 10.61 1.95 14.44
CA ASP A 157 10.73 3.36 14.77
C ASP A 157 9.38 4.10 14.63
N PRO A 158 8.99 4.96 15.58
CA PRO A 158 7.78 5.77 15.42
C PRO A 158 7.90 6.67 14.18
N VAL A 159 6.77 6.97 13.53
CA VAL A 159 6.76 7.74 12.27
C VAL A 159 7.42 9.12 12.44
N GLU A 160 7.32 9.70 13.63
CA GLU A 160 7.91 10.99 13.99
C GLU A 160 9.44 10.92 14.03
N ALA A 161 10.02 9.80 14.47
CA ALA A 161 11.46 9.59 14.44
C ALA A 161 11.95 9.43 12.99
N VAL A 162 11.23 8.64 12.18
CA VAL A 162 11.53 8.49 10.75
C VAL A 162 11.44 9.85 10.04
N ALA A 163 10.40 10.64 10.31
CA ALA A 163 10.23 11.97 9.73
C ALA A 163 11.35 12.94 10.13
N SER A 164 11.78 12.91 11.40
CA SER A 164 12.92 13.70 11.88
C SER A 164 14.20 13.36 11.12
N ASP A 165 14.49 12.07 10.96
CA ASP A 165 15.72 11.64 10.29
C ASP A 165 15.66 11.87 8.78
N VAL A 166 14.47 11.79 8.17
CA VAL A 166 14.24 12.24 6.80
C VAL A 166 14.51 13.75 6.67
N ALA A 167 14.08 14.57 7.63
CA ALA A 167 14.39 16.01 7.63
C ALA A 167 15.91 16.26 7.70
N ASP A 168 16.62 15.53 8.56
CA ASP A 168 18.08 15.62 8.65
C ASP A 168 18.77 15.16 7.35
N ALA A 169 18.18 14.18 6.65
CA ALA A 169 18.63 13.67 5.36
C ALA A 169 18.27 14.57 4.16
N LEU A 170 17.34 15.53 4.31
CA LEU A 170 16.94 16.49 3.26
C LEU A 170 17.19 17.95 3.64
N ALA A 171 18.29 18.55 3.15
CA ALA A 171 18.72 19.88 3.58
C ALA A 171 17.80 21.02 3.10
N ASP A 172 17.11 20.80 1.97
CA ASP A 172 16.32 21.81 1.27
C ASP A 172 14.81 21.49 1.28
N ALA A 173 14.35 20.70 2.26
CA ALA A 173 12.95 20.32 2.39
C ALA A 173 12.41 20.56 3.81
N THR A 174 11.12 20.86 3.89
CA THR A 174 10.37 20.81 5.15
C THR A 174 9.71 19.44 5.24
N VAL A 175 9.80 18.80 6.40
CA VAL A 175 9.21 17.48 6.63
C VAL A 175 8.21 17.58 7.78
N SER A 176 7.00 17.05 7.57
CA SER A 176 5.96 16.96 8.58
C SER A 176 5.38 15.55 8.64
N VAL A 177 4.65 15.26 9.72
CA VAL A 177 3.83 14.07 9.84
C VAL A 177 2.37 14.50 9.75
N GLU A 178 1.64 13.90 8.82
CA GLU A 178 0.23 14.22 8.56
C GLU A 178 -0.59 12.94 8.70
N ASP A 179 -1.66 13.00 9.51
CA ASP A 179 -2.64 11.92 9.61
C ASP A 179 -3.74 12.16 8.56
N GLU A 180 -3.88 11.25 7.60
CA GLU A 180 -5.11 11.24 6.78
C GLU A 180 -6.26 10.54 7.52
N ASP A 181 -7.49 10.97 7.22
CA ASP A 181 -8.71 10.40 7.78
C ASP A 181 -8.75 8.87 7.70
N VAL A 182 -9.14 8.27 8.82
CA VAL A 182 -9.57 6.89 9.08
C VAL A 182 -9.06 5.81 8.10
N GLY A 183 -7.90 5.21 8.42
CA GLY A 183 -7.57 3.85 7.96
C GLY A 183 -6.25 3.66 7.21
N ARG A 184 -5.52 4.72 6.86
CA ARG A 184 -4.23 4.63 6.15
C ARG A 184 -2.98 4.87 7.02
N GLY A 185 -3.16 5.33 8.26
CA GLY A 185 -2.06 5.65 9.16
C GLY A 185 -1.35 6.95 8.78
N PRO A 186 -0.37 7.40 9.58
CA PRO A 186 0.34 8.65 9.36
C PRO A 186 1.26 8.59 8.12
N TYR A 187 1.37 9.72 7.43
CA TYR A 187 2.29 9.94 6.32
C TYR A 187 3.45 10.84 6.73
N VAL A 188 4.62 10.58 6.14
CA VAL A 188 5.74 11.52 6.13
C VAL A 188 5.58 12.40 4.89
N VAL A 189 5.32 13.68 5.10
CA VAL A 189 5.10 14.65 4.02
C VAL A 189 6.37 15.48 3.83
N VAL A 190 6.90 15.45 2.62
CA VAL A 190 8.10 16.21 2.24
C VAL A 190 7.69 17.34 1.28
N SER A 191 7.81 18.57 1.76
CA SER A 191 7.49 19.78 1.00
C SER A 191 8.76 20.54 0.62
N ARG A 192 8.87 20.96 -0.63
CA ARG A 192 10.00 21.74 -1.15
C ARG A 192 9.52 23.12 -1.60
N GLY A 193 10.05 24.17 -0.97
CA GLY A 193 9.63 25.56 -1.18
C GLY A 193 8.66 26.09 -0.12
N ASP A 194 8.22 27.34 -0.29
CA ASP A 194 7.34 28.03 0.66
C ASP A 194 5.85 27.77 0.32
N GLY A 195 5.20 26.87 1.09
CA GLY A 195 3.75 26.64 1.08
C GLY A 195 3.32 25.25 0.57
N PRO A 196 2.09 24.79 0.91
CA PRO A 196 1.57 23.52 0.42
C PRO A 196 1.47 23.59 -1.10
N SER A 197 2.34 22.83 -1.75
CA SER A 197 2.48 22.84 -3.20
C SER A 197 1.87 21.55 -3.74
N LEU A 198 1.38 21.57 -4.98
CA LEU A 198 1.08 20.34 -5.77
C LEU A 198 2.34 19.46 -6.01
N GLY A 199 3.43 19.75 -5.29
CA GLY A 199 4.78 19.19 -5.30
C GLY A 199 5.13 18.29 -4.13
N ASP A 200 4.30 18.22 -3.09
CA ASP A 200 4.64 17.55 -1.84
C ASP A 200 4.62 16.02 -2.03
N ALA A 201 5.62 15.34 -1.48
CA ALA A 201 5.71 13.88 -1.52
C ALA A 201 5.08 13.29 -0.24
N TRP A 202 4.03 12.51 -0.42
CA TRP A 202 3.27 11.86 0.66
C TRP A 202 3.71 10.40 0.80
N LEU A 203 4.66 10.17 1.69
CA LEU A 203 5.25 8.84 1.88
C LEU A 203 4.51 8.11 3.00
N THR A 204 4.06 6.89 2.71
CA THR A 204 3.67 5.99 3.79
C THR A 204 4.91 5.68 4.64
N ARG A 205 4.71 5.38 5.93
CA ARG A 205 5.81 4.98 6.83
C ARG A 205 6.75 3.91 6.22
N PRO A 206 6.29 2.78 5.66
CA PRO A 206 7.19 1.79 5.07
C PRO A 206 8.01 2.32 3.88
N VAL A 207 7.44 3.22 3.06
CA VAL A 207 8.18 3.87 1.98
C VAL A 207 9.25 4.80 2.56
N ALA A 208 8.89 5.63 3.55
CA ALA A 208 9.84 6.53 4.20
C ALA A 208 11.00 5.75 4.87
N VAL A 209 10.70 4.62 5.52
CA VAL A 209 11.71 3.72 6.11
C VAL A 209 12.63 3.14 5.03
N ALA A 210 12.07 2.60 3.94
CA ALA A 210 12.87 2.01 2.86
C ALA A 210 13.83 3.03 2.25
N GLU A 211 13.33 4.22 1.96
CA GLU A 211 14.10 5.27 1.30
C GLU A 211 15.12 5.92 2.24
N LEU A 212 14.78 6.18 3.50
CA LEU A 212 15.74 6.65 4.51
C LEU A 212 16.88 5.64 4.68
N ALA A 213 16.55 4.35 4.82
CA ALA A 213 17.54 3.29 4.93
C ALA A 213 18.43 3.20 3.68
N ALA A 214 17.90 3.49 2.49
CA ALA A 214 18.68 3.53 1.25
C ALA A 214 19.68 4.69 1.26
N VAL A 215 19.25 5.90 1.65
CA VAL A 215 20.12 7.08 1.78
C VAL A 215 21.26 6.84 2.77
N GLU A 216 20.98 6.15 3.87
CA GLU A 216 21.95 5.76 4.89
C GLU A 216 22.90 4.66 4.43
N ALA A 217 22.42 3.67 3.67
CA ALA A 217 23.26 2.61 3.10
C ALA A 217 24.21 3.17 2.05
N LEU A 218 23.71 4.02 1.16
CA LEU A 218 24.51 4.65 0.11
C LEU A 218 25.56 5.63 0.68
N ALA A 219 25.43 6.06 1.94
CA ALA A 219 26.40 6.94 2.59
C ALA A 219 27.80 6.31 2.72
N ASP A 220 27.88 4.98 2.68
CA ASP A 220 29.14 4.22 2.72
C ASP A 220 29.85 4.19 1.35
N HIS A 221 29.22 4.72 0.30
CA HIS A 221 29.73 4.78 -1.06
C HIS A 221 30.13 6.22 -1.44
N ASP A 222 31.00 6.36 -2.45
CA ASP A 222 31.47 7.68 -2.96
C ASP A 222 30.38 8.36 -3.81
N LEU A 223 29.26 8.70 -3.16
CA LEU A 223 28.08 9.31 -3.77
C LEU A 223 27.71 10.59 -3.00
N ASP A 224 27.50 11.68 -3.72
CA ASP A 224 27.01 12.90 -3.11
C ASP A 224 25.58 12.72 -2.59
N ARG A 225 25.18 13.61 -1.67
CA ARG A 225 23.88 13.52 -0.99
C ARG A 225 22.70 13.59 -1.96
N ALA A 226 22.79 14.36 -3.04
CA ALA A 226 21.70 14.50 -3.99
C ALA A 226 21.49 13.19 -4.74
N THR A 227 22.57 12.54 -5.19
CA THR A 227 22.49 11.22 -5.83
C THR A 227 21.95 10.14 -4.90
N ARG A 228 22.31 10.17 -3.61
CA ARG A 228 21.77 9.21 -2.62
C ARG A 228 20.27 9.33 -2.44
N VAL A 229 19.77 10.55 -2.34
CA VAL A 229 18.33 10.84 -2.23
C VAL A 229 17.60 10.49 -3.53
N ALA A 230 18.19 10.83 -4.68
CA ALA A 230 17.68 10.48 -6.01
C ALA A 230 17.51 8.96 -6.22
N ALA A 231 18.48 8.17 -5.74
CA ALA A 231 18.48 6.73 -5.89
C ALA A 231 17.44 6.01 -4.99
N ALA A 232 17.05 6.62 -3.87
CA ALA A 232 16.24 5.96 -2.84
C ALA A 232 14.88 5.44 -3.35
N GLY A 233 14.19 6.25 -4.16
CA GLY A 233 12.91 5.87 -4.78
C GLY A 233 13.03 4.65 -5.69
N PRO A 234 13.84 4.69 -6.76
CA PRO A 234 14.04 3.58 -7.69
C PRO A 234 14.58 2.30 -7.03
N LEU A 235 15.41 2.41 -5.98
CA LEU A 235 15.93 1.24 -5.28
C LEU A 235 14.83 0.33 -4.71
N ARG A 236 13.63 0.86 -4.45
CA ARG A 236 12.47 0.07 -4.00
C ARG A 236 12.07 -1.05 -4.96
N LEU A 237 12.49 -0.98 -6.23
CA LEU A 237 12.33 -2.07 -7.20
C LEU A 237 13.03 -3.37 -6.78
N PHE A 238 14.03 -3.27 -5.91
CA PHE A 238 14.84 -4.40 -5.44
C PHE A 238 14.49 -4.84 -4.00
N LEU A 239 13.34 -4.40 -3.45
CA LEU A 239 12.90 -4.83 -2.13
C LEU A 239 12.43 -6.29 -2.18
N ASP A 240 13.09 -7.14 -1.40
CA ASP A 240 12.66 -8.53 -1.18
C ASP A 240 11.77 -8.66 0.08
N GLU A 241 12.00 -7.79 1.08
CA GLU A 241 11.36 -7.84 2.40
C GLU A 241 10.62 -6.53 2.71
N CYS A 242 9.40 -6.64 3.25
CA CYS A 242 8.56 -5.50 3.56
C CYS A 242 9.14 -4.65 4.70
N PRO A 243 9.33 -3.33 4.51
CA PRO A 243 9.80 -2.43 5.56
C PRO A 243 8.88 -2.36 6.78
N ALA A 244 7.58 -2.61 6.62
CA ALA A 244 6.62 -2.55 7.73
C ALA A 244 6.58 -3.81 8.60
N CYS A 245 6.60 -5.01 7.99
CA CYS A 245 6.30 -6.25 8.71
C CYS A 245 7.33 -7.38 8.51
N GLY A 246 8.25 -7.23 7.56
CA GLY A 246 9.21 -8.29 7.23
C GLY A 246 8.68 -9.42 6.34
N GLY A 247 7.45 -9.30 5.83
CA GLY A 247 6.89 -10.25 4.88
C GLY A 247 7.44 -10.08 3.46
N ASP A 248 7.19 -11.06 2.60
CA ASP A 248 7.69 -11.07 1.22
C ASP A 248 7.07 -9.92 0.40
N VAL A 249 7.90 -9.30 -0.44
CA VAL A 249 7.46 -8.32 -1.44
C VAL A 249 7.31 -9.02 -2.78
N VAL A 250 6.15 -8.83 -3.40
CA VAL A 250 5.81 -9.47 -4.67
C VAL A 250 5.27 -8.45 -5.66
N GLU A 251 5.51 -8.71 -6.95
CA GLU A 251 4.80 -8.01 -8.02
C GLU A 251 3.36 -8.50 -8.07
N THR A 252 2.42 -7.57 -8.06
CA THR A 252 0.98 -7.84 -8.15
C THR A 252 0.27 -6.66 -8.83
N THR A 253 -1.06 -6.60 -8.76
CA THR A 253 -1.86 -5.50 -9.32
C THR A 253 -2.68 -4.82 -8.22
N THR A 254 -3.07 -3.56 -8.44
CA THR A 254 -3.92 -2.79 -7.51
C THR A 254 -5.26 -3.46 -7.18
N VAL A 255 -5.80 -4.26 -8.12
CA VAL A 255 -7.03 -5.06 -7.91
C VAL A 255 -6.81 -6.17 -6.88
N GLU A 256 -5.66 -6.85 -6.93
CA GLU A 256 -5.38 -7.98 -6.04
C GLU A 256 -4.89 -7.54 -4.67
N CYS A 257 -4.18 -6.41 -4.60
CA CYS A 257 -3.67 -5.84 -3.36
C CYS A 257 -4.75 -5.09 -2.54
N CYS A 258 -5.61 -4.29 -3.19
CA CYS A 258 -6.58 -3.44 -2.47
C CYS A 258 -8.05 -3.81 -2.70
N GLY A 259 -8.34 -4.88 -3.47
CA GLY A 259 -9.69 -5.14 -3.96
C GLY A 259 -10.22 -4.02 -4.85
N GLY A 260 -9.32 -3.23 -5.46
CA GLY A 260 -9.67 -2.10 -6.31
C GLY A 260 -10.52 -2.54 -7.49
N THR A 261 -11.51 -1.74 -7.86
CA THR A 261 -12.17 -1.86 -9.15
C THR A 261 -11.38 -1.01 -10.14
N ALA A 262 -10.67 -1.63 -11.07
CA ALA A 262 -10.27 -0.90 -12.25
C ALA A 262 -11.57 -0.44 -12.92
N GLY A 263 -11.79 0.86 -13.08
CA GLY A 263 -12.99 1.39 -13.72
C GLY A 263 -13.19 0.74 -15.09
N ALA A 264 -14.44 0.65 -15.57
CA ALA A 264 -14.72 -0.03 -16.85
C ALA A 264 -13.80 0.50 -17.98
N GLY A 265 -12.84 -0.35 -18.40
CA GLY A 265 -11.85 -0.04 -19.45
C GLY A 265 -10.45 0.37 -18.98
N ALA A 266 -10.16 0.42 -17.68
CA ALA A 266 -8.81 0.61 -17.16
C ALA A 266 -8.15 -0.74 -16.82
N SER A 267 -6.89 -0.93 -17.19
CA SER A 267 -6.04 -2.01 -16.66
C SER A 267 -5.60 -1.62 -15.25
N PRO A 268 -5.53 -2.56 -14.30
CA PRO A 268 -5.03 -2.25 -12.98
C PRO A 268 -3.52 -2.06 -12.98
N ASP A 269 -3.05 -1.00 -12.31
CA ASP A 269 -1.60 -0.74 -12.22
C ASP A 269 -0.85 -1.93 -11.61
N HIS A 270 0.30 -2.24 -12.19
CA HIS A 270 1.28 -3.17 -11.64
C HIS A 270 1.98 -2.52 -10.45
N VAL A 271 2.17 -3.26 -9.36
CA VAL A 271 2.72 -2.73 -8.11
C VAL A 271 3.64 -3.73 -7.44
N LEU A 272 4.64 -3.23 -6.71
CA LEU A 272 5.30 -4.01 -5.67
C LEU A 272 4.56 -3.82 -4.36
N ALA A 273 4.09 -4.92 -3.77
CA ALA A 273 3.37 -4.90 -2.50
C ALA A 273 3.74 -6.10 -1.62
N CYS A 274 3.57 -5.93 -0.31
CA CYS A 274 3.77 -7.02 0.64
C CYS A 274 2.59 -8.01 0.62
N SER A 275 2.89 -9.31 0.57
CA SER A 275 1.87 -10.37 0.62
C SER A 275 1.10 -10.46 1.95
N ASP A 276 1.71 -9.99 3.03
CA ASP A 276 1.23 -10.22 4.40
C ASP A 276 0.45 -9.05 4.96
N CYS A 277 0.89 -7.81 4.69
CA CYS A 277 0.26 -6.60 5.20
C CYS A 277 -0.33 -5.69 4.11
N ASP A 278 -0.26 -6.11 2.83
CA ASP A 278 -0.77 -5.37 1.66
C ASP A 278 -0.18 -3.95 1.53
N SER A 279 0.98 -3.68 2.15
CA SER A 279 1.67 -2.40 2.00
C SER A 279 2.18 -2.27 0.57
N ARG A 280 1.67 -1.27 -0.15
CA ARG A 280 2.18 -0.91 -1.48
C ARG A 280 3.48 -0.12 -1.33
N LEU A 281 4.51 -0.60 -2.02
CA LEU A 281 5.88 -0.09 -1.92
C LEU A 281 6.35 0.57 -3.20
N PHE A 282 5.79 0.23 -4.36
CA PHE A 282 6.14 0.84 -5.64
C PHE A 282 5.00 0.66 -6.65
N THR A 283 4.83 1.61 -7.58
CA THR A 283 3.94 1.45 -8.74
C THR A 283 4.81 1.31 -9.98
N LEU A 284 4.66 0.19 -10.69
CA LEU A 284 5.40 -0.11 -11.91
C LEU A 284 4.75 0.61 -13.09
N PRO A 285 5.55 1.09 -14.06
CA PRO A 285 5.00 1.60 -15.31
C PRO A 285 4.27 0.48 -16.06
N ASP A 286 3.23 0.85 -16.82
CA ASP A 286 2.50 -0.12 -17.64
C ASP A 286 3.46 -0.80 -18.63
N PRO A 287 3.42 -2.14 -18.76
CA PRO A 287 4.19 -2.83 -19.78
C PRO A 287 3.67 -2.44 -21.18
N GLU A 288 4.58 -1.98 -22.05
CA GLU A 288 4.29 -1.65 -23.47
C GLU A 288 3.80 -2.85 -24.30
#